data_AF-A0A363N2G2-F1
#
_entry.id   AF-A0A363N2G2-F1
#
_cell.length_a   1.000
_cell.length_b   1.000
_cell.length_c   1.000
_cell.angle_alpha   90.00
_cell.angle_beta   90.00
_cell.angle_gamma   90.00
#
_symmetry.space_group_name_H-M   'P 1'
#
loop_
_entity.id
_entity.type
_entity.pdbx_description
1 polymer ?
#
loop_
_entity_poly.entity_id
_entity_poly.type
_entity_poly.pdbx_seq_one_letter_code
_entity_poly.pdbx_strand_id
1 'polypeptide(L)' 'MENKNNVPVFTFSIVAIILGAALYKQFDFETLKFEKPALAIVYSIVFVFSIIVLIKGFRKKRSEK' A
#
# COMPACT_ATOMS: atom_id res chain seq x y z
N MET A 1 11.88 4.77 -28.60
CA MET A 1 10.80 4.06 -27.89
C MET A 1 10.54 4.82 -26.60
N GLU A 2 9.33 5.34 -26.47
CA GLU A 2 8.96 6.34 -25.46
C GLU A 2 9.16 5.82 -24.03
N ASN A 3 9.84 6.60 -23.20
CA ASN A 3 9.98 6.39 -21.75
C ASN A 3 8.60 6.45 -21.10
N LYS A 4 7.89 5.33 -21.11
CA LYS A 4 6.63 5.18 -20.41
C LYS A 4 6.97 5.04 -18.93
N ASN A 5 6.82 6.11 -18.15
CA ASN A 5 6.97 6.09 -16.69
C ASN A 5 6.27 4.85 -16.10
N ASN A 6 7.05 3.80 -15.86
CA ASN A 6 6.59 2.51 -15.37
C ASN A 6 6.38 2.67 -13.88
N VAL A 7 5.18 3.11 -13.49
CA VAL A 7 4.78 3.05 -12.09
C VAL A 7 5.04 1.61 -11.62
N PRO A 8 5.84 1.37 -10.57
CA PRO A 8 6.26 0.03 -10.18
C PRO A 8 5.12 -0.67 -9.41
N VAL A 9 4.00 -0.90 -10.11
CA VAL A 9 2.76 -1.48 -9.59
C VAL A 9 3.05 -2.83 -8.91
N PHE A 10 3.94 -3.64 -9.48
CA PHE A 10 4.33 -4.92 -8.88
C PHE A 10 4.96 -4.73 -7.49
N THR A 11 5.95 -3.85 -7.36
CA THR A 11 6.61 -3.57 -6.07
C THR A 11 5.62 -3.03 -5.05
N PHE A 12 4.82 -2.03 -5.42
CA PHE A 12 3.81 -1.46 -4.51
C PHE A 12 2.73 -2.47 -4.12
N SER A 13 2.40 -3.45 -4.97
CA SER A 13 1.44 -4.51 -4.61
C SER A 13 1.98 -5.44 -3.53
N ILE A 14 3.26 -5.82 -3.62
CA ILE A 14 3.92 -6.63 -2.60
C ILE A 14 3.98 -5.85 -1.27
N VAL A 15 4.39 -4.58 -1.33
CA VAL A 15 4.44 -3.70 -0.14
C VAL A 15 3.06 -3.58 0.49
N ALA A 16 2.01 -3.36 -0.31
CA ALA A 16 0.64 -3.27 0.19
C ALA A 16 0.22 -4.57 0.88
N ILE A 17 0.48 -5.74 0.29
CA ILE A 17 0.13 -7.04 0.91
C ILE A 17 0.85 -7.23 2.25
N ILE A 18 2.16 -6.97 2.30
CA ILE A 18 2.97 -7.16 3.51
C ILE A 18 2.53 -6.20 4.61
N LEU A 19 2.39 -4.90 4.32
CA LEU A 19 1.99 -3.91 5.32
C LEU A 19 0.54 -4.10 5.76
N GLY A 20 -0.37 -4.44 4.85
CA GLY A 20 -1.75 -4.78 5.18
C GLY A 20 -1.84 -5.98 6.11
N ALA A 21 -1.09 -7.05 5.82
CA ALA A 21 -1.03 -8.23 6.69
C ALA A 21 -0.39 -7.91 8.06
N ALA A 22 0.66 -7.07 8.09
CA ALA A 22 1.32 -6.66 9.32
C ALA A 22 0.39 -5.81 10.21
N LEU A 23 -0.31 -4.83 9.63
CA LEU A 23 -1.29 -4.01 10.34
C LEU A 23 -2.45 -4.85 10.86
N TYR A 24 -2.99 -5.76 10.05
CA TYR A 24 -4.07 -6.66 10.46
C TYR A 24 -3.67 -7.56 11.64
N LYS A 25 -2.42 -8.08 11.64
CA LYS A 25 -1.91 -8.92 12.72
C LYS A 25 -1.58 -8.16 14.01
N GLN A 26 -1.11 -6.92 13.90
CA GLN A 26 -0.72 -6.10 15.06
C GLN A 26 -1.90 -5.32 15.66
N PHE A 27 -3.05 -5.30 14.98
CA PHE A 27 -4.25 -4.65 15.47
C PHE A 27 -4.96 -5.58 16.46
N ASP A 28 -5.04 -5.13 17.70
CA ASP A 28 -5.87 -5.76 18.71
C ASP A 28 -7.32 -5.28 18.54
N PHE A 29 -8.19 -6.18 18.10
CA PHE A 29 -9.61 -5.91 17.88
C PHE A 29 -10.41 -5.78 19.18
N GLU A 30 -9.90 -6.28 20.31
CA GLU A 30 -10.55 -6.15 21.61
C GLU A 30 -10.30 -4.77 22.21
N THR A 31 -9.05 -4.29 22.17
CA THR A 31 -8.68 -2.99 22.74
C THR A 31 -8.66 -1.84 21.75
N LEU A 32 -8.85 -2.13 20.45
CA LEU A 32 -8.77 -1.19 19.32
C LEU A 32 -7.44 -0.43 19.24
N LYS A 33 -6.36 -1.10 19.63
CA LYS A 33 -5.00 -0.53 19.69
C LYS A 33 -4.03 -1.39 18.90
N PHE A 34 -2.96 -0.75 18.43
CA PHE A 34 -1.81 -1.46 17.91
C PHE A 34 -0.79 -1.67 19.03
N GLU A 35 -0.13 -2.83 19.06
CA GLU A 35 0.98 -3.09 20.01
C GLU A 35 2.06 -2.00 19.95
N LYS A 36 2.35 -1.52 18.74
CA LYS A 36 3.35 -0.48 18.47
C LYS A 36 2.70 0.68 17.71
N PRO A 37 2.03 1.63 18.40
CA PRO A 37 1.23 2.66 17.74
C PRO A 37 2.05 3.55 16.80
N ALA A 38 3.28 3.93 17.18
CA ALA A 38 4.15 4.71 16.32
C ALA A 38 4.53 3.96 15.01
N LEU A 39 4.84 2.66 15.10
CA LEU A 39 5.18 1.85 13.94
C LEU A 39 3.95 1.62 13.05
N ALA A 40 2.79 1.38 13.66
CA ALA A 40 1.53 1.23 12.94
C ALA A 40 1.14 2.48 12.16
N ILE A 41 1.40 3.68 12.70
CA ILE A 41 1.20 4.95 11.97
C ILE A 41 2.08 4.99 10.72
N VAL A 42 3.39 4.70 10.86
CA VAL A 42 4.31 4.68 9.71
C VAL A 42 3.87 3.67 8.66
N TYR A 43 3.52 2.45 9.08
CA TYR A 43 3.03 1.41 8.17
C TYR A 43 1.73 1.81 7.50
N SER A 44 0.82 2.46 8.21
CA SER A 44 -0.44 2.95 7.64
C SER A 44 -0.21 4.02 6.59
N ILE A 45 0.70 4.97 6.82
CA ILE A 45 1.06 6.01 5.85
C ILE A 45 1.62 5.38 4.57
N VAL A 46 2.59 4.46 4.71
CA VAL A 46 3.20 3.78 3.56
C VAL A 46 2.20 2.88 2.84
N PHE A 47 1.32 2.20 3.57
CA PHE A 47 0.26 1.37 3.02
C PHE A 47 -0.73 2.20 2.19
N VAL A 48 -1.26 3.30 2.75
CA VAL A 48 -2.17 4.21 2.03
C VAL A 48 -1.51 4.79 0.79
N PHE A 49 -0.25 5.24 0.90
CA PHE A 49 0.51 5.73 -0.25
C PHE A 49 0.66 4.66 -1.34
N SER A 50 0.99 3.43 -0.96
CA SER A 50 1.13 2.29 -1.88
C SER A 50 -0.18 2.01 -2.62
N ILE A 51 -1.31 2.01 -1.90
CA ILE A 51 -2.64 1.84 -2.49
C ILE A 51 -2.98 2.97 -3.48
N ILE A 52 -2.69 4.23 -3.14
CA ILE A 52 -2.91 5.36 -4.05
C ILE A 52 -2.10 5.21 -5.34
N VAL A 53 -0.82 4.82 -5.23
CA VAL A 53 0.05 4.60 -6.38
C VAL A 53 -0.46 3.45 -7.24
N LEU A 54 -0.90 2.34 -6.63
CA LEU A 54 -1.50 1.21 -7.33
C LEU A 54 -2.75 1.64 -8.10
N ILE A 55 -3.70 2.32 -7.45
CA ILE A 55 -4.94 2.79 -8.09
C ILE A 55 -4.65 3.70 -9.28
N LYS A 56 -3.71 4.65 -9.13
CA LYS A 56 -3.29 5.54 -10.23
C LYS A 56 -2.66 4.74 -11.37
N GLY A 57 -1.80 3.77 -11.06
CA GLY A 57 -1.20 2.87 -12.05
C GLY A 57 -2.23 2.05 -12.82
N PHE A 58 -3.21 1.47 -12.13
CA PHE A 58 -4.31 0.72 -12.76
C PHE A 58 -5.20 1.60 -13.65
N ARG A 59 -5.54 2.81 -13.20
CA ARG A 59 -6.35 3.76 -14.00
C ARG A 59 -5.61 4.20 -15.27
N LYS A 60 -4.32 4.48 -15.19
CA LYS A 60 -3.49 4.82 -16.37
C LYS A 60 -3.47 3.67 -17.38
N LYS A 61 -3.21 2.45 -16.91
CA LYS A 61 -3.19 1.25 -17.75
C LYS A 61 -4.54 0.95 -18.41
N ARG A 62 -5.66 1.29 -17.76
CA ARG A 62 -7.02 1.14 -18.30
C ARG A 62 -7.36 2.18 -19.36
N SER A 63 -6.86 3.41 -19.23
CA SER A 63 -7.10 4.48 -20.21
C SER A 63 -6.25 4.33 -21.48
N GLU A 64 -5.15 3.57 -21.43
CA GLU A 64 -4.30 3.27 -22.57
C GLU A 64 -4.73 2.00 -23.34
N LYS A 65 -5.78 1.31 -22.87
CA LYS A 65 -6.34 0.09 -23.46
C LYS A 65 -7.70 0.39 -24.08
#